data_AF-A0A356K3V8-F1
#
_entry.id   AF-A0A356K3V8-F1
#
_cell.length_a   1.000
_cell.length_b   1.000
_cell.length_c   1.000
_cell.angle_alpha   90.00
_cell.angle_beta   90.00
_cell.angle_gamma   90.00
#
_symmetry.space_group_name_H-M   'P 1'
#
loop_
_entity.id
_entity.type
_entity.pdbx_description
1 polymer ?
#
loop_
_entity_poly.entity_id
_entity_poly.type
_entity_poly.pdbx_seq_one_letter_code
_entity_poly.pdbx_strand_id
1 'polypeptide(L)'
;MKRIITYITLIIIFTTLGFLGLFNQPKEVPSKDILNNTYYLFNTNTGEYESMMITKDVIVSNVSNLDLNNCSNYTYNDKTRIVKLNCGRAFTILSGTTDTLALNMSDKTYYFYKDKENTFIKEFNSYFKESKHIFETNTNELLKTKKITFQKLTELFNTQETNYIYVKPNSCDYKCMIIESKLNTLENSYYIDNKDITDFTYINEEKLKKDLPFFIIITNTGSYYGQENTISTSKYIEFKGFQMEDLKSYLGGTNEEENN
;
A
#
# COMPACT_ATOMS: atom_id res chain seq x y z
N MET A 1 -62.95 -26.59 37.10
CA MET A 1 -62.97 -26.14 35.68
C MET A 1 -62.56 -24.68 35.52
N LYS A 2 -63.23 -23.69 36.13
CA LYS A 2 -62.84 -22.25 36.05
C LYS A 2 -61.39 -21.95 36.41
N ARG A 3 -60.88 -22.51 37.53
CA ARG A 3 -59.48 -22.32 37.96
C ARG A 3 -58.46 -22.86 36.95
N ILE A 4 -58.75 -24.02 36.34
CA ILE A 4 -57.88 -24.66 35.34
C ILE A 4 -57.79 -23.80 34.09
N ILE A 5 -58.91 -23.24 33.64
CA ILE A 5 -58.96 -22.31 32.52
C ILE A 5 -58.10 -21.06 32.82
N THR A 6 -58.24 -20.46 34.01
CA THR A 6 -57.44 -19.30 34.42
C THR A 6 -55.93 -19.59 34.41
N TYR A 7 -55.50 -20.76 34.89
CA TYR A 7 -54.07 -21.12 34.87
C TYR A 7 -53.54 -21.31 33.45
N ILE A 8 -54.30 -21.95 32.56
CA ILE A 8 -53.91 -22.12 31.15
C ILE A 8 -53.79 -20.75 30.45
N THR A 9 -54.75 -19.84 30.68
CA THR A 9 -54.68 -18.49 30.11
C THR A 9 -53.46 -17.72 30.59
N LEU A 10 -53.10 -17.82 31.88
CA LEU A 10 -51.90 -17.17 32.43
C LEU A 10 -50.62 -17.74 31.80
N ILE A 11 -50.50 -19.06 31.65
CA ILE A 11 -49.33 -19.69 31.01
C ILE A 11 -49.16 -19.19 29.57
N ILE A 12 -50.25 -19.09 28.79
CA ILE A 12 -50.21 -18.56 27.42
C ILE A 12 -49.78 -17.09 27.40
N ILE A 13 -50.25 -16.26 28.33
CA ILE A 13 -49.87 -14.85 28.42
C ILE A 13 -48.38 -14.71 28.79
N PHE A 14 -47.90 -15.45 29.80
CA PHE A 14 -46.49 -15.37 30.19
C PHE A 14 -45.54 -15.92 29.14
N THR A 15 -45.92 -17.00 28.43
CA THR A 15 -45.11 -17.53 27.32
C THR A 15 -45.07 -16.58 26.14
N THR A 16 -46.22 -16.00 25.74
CA THR A 16 -46.26 -15.00 24.65
C THR A 16 -45.50 -13.73 25.00
N LEU A 17 -45.59 -13.22 26.24
CA LEU A 17 -44.77 -12.11 26.72
C LEU A 17 -43.27 -12.46 26.76
N GLY A 18 -42.92 -13.69 27.15
CA GLY A 18 -41.54 -14.20 27.13
C GLY A 18 -40.97 -14.25 25.71
N PHE A 19 -41.75 -14.75 24.74
CA PHE A 19 -41.35 -14.74 23.33
C PHE A 19 -41.23 -13.32 22.78
N LEU A 20 -42.21 -12.44 23.03
CA LEU A 20 -42.16 -11.04 22.60
C LEU A 20 -40.95 -10.31 23.21
N GLY A 21 -40.62 -10.58 24.47
CA GLY A 21 -39.44 -10.02 25.14
C GLY A 21 -38.11 -10.51 24.56
N LEU A 22 -38.05 -11.76 24.07
CA LEU A 22 -36.89 -12.30 23.37
C LEU A 22 -36.73 -11.73 21.96
N PHE A 23 -37.83 -11.52 21.23
CA PHE A 23 -37.80 -10.95 19.88
C PHE A 23 -37.59 -9.43 19.87
N ASN A 24 -37.96 -8.72 20.93
CA ASN A 24 -37.79 -7.26 21.04
C ASN A 24 -36.51 -6.84 21.78
N GLN A 25 -35.52 -7.71 21.95
CA GLN A 25 -34.24 -7.28 22.48
C GLN A 25 -33.56 -6.33 21.48
N PRO A 26 -33.07 -5.16 21.92
CA PRO A 26 -32.36 -4.26 21.04
C PRO A 26 -31.12 -4.97 20.49
N LYS A 27 -30.93 -4.91 19.17
CA LYS A 27 -29.75 -5.47 18.52
C LYS A 27 -28.49 -4.85 19.13
N GLU A 28 -27.63 -5.69 19.69
CA GLU A 28 -26.31 -5.26 20.14
C GLU A 28 -25.48 -4.85 18.92
N VAL A 29 -24.89 -3.66 18.99
CA VAL A 29 -24.03 -3.09 17.94
C VAL A 29 -22.80 -2.45 18.57
N PRO A 30 -21.69 -2.31 17.83
CA PRO A 30 -20.51 -1.58 18.30
C PRO A 30 -20.82 -0.13 18.71
N SER A 31 -19.88 0.50 19.43
CA SER A 31 -19.99 1.91 19.85
C SER A 31 -20.30 2.83 18.66
N LYS A 32 -21.04 3.92 18.93
CA LYS A 32 -21.30 5.00 17.96
C LYS A 32 -20.02 5.61 17.41
N ASP A 33 -18.91 5.55 18.16
CA ASP A 33 -17.61 6.04 17.70
C ASP A 33 -17.02 5.18 16.57
N ILE A 34 -17.47 3.93 16.44
CA ILE A 34 -17.05 2.99 15.40
C ILE A 34 -18.02 3.01 14.22
N LEU A 35 -19.32 3.11 14.51
CA LEU A 35 -20.36 2.96 13.51
C LEU A 35 -20.32 4.06 12.44
N ASN A 36 -20.51 3.65 11.19
CA ASN A 36 -20.61 4.51 10.00
C ASN A 36 -19.37 5.37 9.73
N ASN A 37 -18.21 4.99 10.29
CA ASN A 37 -16.92 5.52 9.88
C ASN A 37 -16.27 4.56 8.87
N THR A 38 -15.65 5.12 7.83
CA THR A 38 -14.77 4.38 6.93
C THR A 38 -13.35 4.46 7.48
N TYR A 39 -12.76 3.29 7.77
CA TYR A 39 -11.38 3.18 8.18
C TYR A 39 -10.57 2.52 7.07
N TYR A 40 -9.35 3.01 6.85
CA TYR A 40 -8.44 2.58 5.81
C TYR A 40 -7.28 1.74 6.37
N LEU A 41 -6.78 0.86 5.52
CA LEU A 41 -5.56 0.08 5.70
C LEU A 41 -4.74 0.16 4.41
N PHE A 42 -3.50 0.63 4.49
CA PHE A 42 -2.60 0.62 3.34
C PHE A 42 -2.10 -0.80 3.06
N ASN A 43 -2.27 -1.29 1.82
CA ASN A 43 -1.77 -2.59 1.41
C ASN A 43 -0.33 -2.45 0.89
N THR A 44 0.62 -2.97 1.65
CA THR A 44 2.06 -2.88 1.35
C THR A 44 2.50 -3.68 0.13
N ASN A 45 1.66 -4.55 -0.42
CA ASN A 45 1.96 -5.32 -1.63
C ASN A 45 1.40 -4.64 -2.88
N THR A 46 0.21 -4.04 -2.80
CA THR A 46 -0.44 -3.43 -3.97
C THR A 46 -0.19 -1.91 -4.08
N GLY A 47 0.04 -1.24 -2.95
CA GLY A 47 0.14 0.23 -2.87
C GLY A 47 -1.21 0.92 -2.84
N GLU A 48 -2.29 0.16 -2.69
CA GLU A 48 -3.66 0.67 -2.63
C GLU A 48 -4.17 0.74 -1.20
N TYR A 49 -5.19 1.58 -0.98
CA TYR A 49 -5.88 1.66 0.29
C TYR A 49 -7.09 0.72 0.28
N GLU A 50 -7.05 -0.25 1.17
CA GLU A 50 -8.19 -1.07 1.55
C GLU A 50 -8.98 -0.36 2.64
N SER A 51 -10.21 -0.79 2.87
CA SER A 51 -11.13 -0.12 3.77
C SER A 51 -12.11 -1.07 4.44
N MET A 52 -12.61 -0.62 5.59
CA MET A 52 -13.68 -1.26 6.34
C MET A 52 -14.63 -0.20 6.89
N MET A 53 -15.92 -0.46 6.76
CA MET A 53 -16.98 0.31 7.39
C MET A 53 -17.94 -0.65 8.10
N ILE A 54 -18.21 -0.38 9.38
CA ILE A 54 -19.18 -1.13 10.17
C ILE A 54 -20.40 -0.24 10.36
N THR A 55 -21.54 -0.66 9.82
CA THR A 55 -22.83 0.00 10.05
C THR A 55 -23.61 -0.77 11.12
N LYS A 56 -24.83 -0.31 11.45
CA LYS A 56 -25.71 -1.07 12.36
C LYS A 56 -26.09 -2.45 11.81
N ASP A 57 -26.11 -2.60 10.49
CA ASP A 57 -26.70 -3.78 9.85
C ASP A 57 -25.68 -4.63 9.12
N VAL A 58 -24.73 -3.98 8.47
CA VAL A 58 -23.75 -4.62 7.60
C VAL A 58 -22.33 -4.14 7.84
N ILE A 59 -21.37 -4.97 7.47
CA ILE A 59 -19.96 -4.66 7.32
C ILE A 59 -19.63 -4.62 5.83
N VAL A 60 -18.99 -3.55 5.41
CA VAL A 60 -18.47 -3.38 4.04
C VAL A 60 -16.95 -3.35 4.14
N SER A 61 -16.27 -4.27 3.46
CA SER A 61 -14.82 -4.31 3.45
C SER A 61 -14.28 -4.86 2.13
N ASN A 62 -13.17 -4.29 1.68
CA ASN A 62 -12.36 -4.78 0.56
C ASN A 62 -10.94 -5.19 1.01
N VAL A 63 -10.77 -5.49 2.29
CA VAL A 63 -9.47 -5.87 2.87
C VAL A 63 -9.13 -7.30 2.45
N SER A 64 -8.19 -7.43 1.51
CA SER A 64 -7.84 -8.71 0.89
C SER A 64 -7.38 -9.76 1.91
N ASN A 65 -6.60 -9.33 2.90
CA ASN A 65 -5.99 -10.20 3.91
C ASN A 65 -6.94 -10.68 5.02
N LEU A 66 -8.19 -10.19 5.06
CA LEU A 66 -9.20 -10.65 6.02
C LEU A 66 -10.18 -11.67 5.44
N ASP A 67 -10.19 -11.86 4.10
CA ASP A 67 -11.09 -12.79 3.42
C ASP A 67 -12.57 -12.62 3.85
N LEU A 68 -13.05 -11.37 3.78
CA LEU A 68 -14.43 -10.99 4.14
C LEU A 68 -15.36 -10.92 2.92
N ASN A 69 -14.99 -11.58 1.82
CA ASN A 69 -15.78 -11.57 0.60
C ASN A 69 -17.16 -12.18 0.87
N ASN A 70 -18.22 -11.45 0.48
CA ASN A 70 -19.62 -11.81 0.72
C ASN A 70 -20.03 -11.93 2.21
N CYS A 71 -19.23 -11.39 3.14
CA CYS A 71 -19.53 -11.35 4.57
C CYS A 71 -20.15 -9.99 4.96
N SER A 72 -21.43 -9.76 4.64
CA SER A 72 -22.06 -8.46 4.93
C SER A 72 -22.74 -8.41 6.29
N ASN A 73 -23.56 -9.41 6.64
CA ASN A 73 -24.41 -9.36 7.83
C ASN A 73 -23.65 -9.86 9.06
N TYR A 74 -23.92 -9.27 10.23
CA TYR A 74 -23.24 -9.65 11.45
C TYR A 74 -24.12 -9.63 12.69
N THR A 75 -23.69 -10.39 13.70
CA THR A 75 -24.11 -10.26 15.10
C THR A 75 -22.92 -9.80 15.93
N TYR A 76 -23.18 -8.94 16.92
CA TYR A 76 -22.17 -8.44 17.83
C TYR A 76 -22.52 -8.81 19.27
N ASN A 77 -21.50 -9.11 20.07
CA ASN A 77 -21.64 -9.31 21.51
C ASN A 77 -20.82 -8.24 22.23
N ASP A 78 -21.47 -7.35 22.97
CA ASP A 78 -20.81 -6.21 23.59
C ASP A 78 -19.85 -6.60 24.73
N LYS A 79 -20.17 -7.67 25.46
CA LYS A 79 -19.33 -8.18 26.56
C LYS A 79 -18.00 -8.72 26.06
N THR A 80 -18.02 -9.47 24.96
CA THR A 80 -16.82 -10.10 24.39
C THR A 80 -16.21 -9.27 23.26
N ARG A 81 -16.91 -8.24 22.78
CA ARG A 81 -16.59 -7.44 21.59
C ARG A 81 -16.39 -8.26 20.31
N ILE A 82 -17.03 -9.42 20.24
CA ILE A 82 -16.91 -10.34 19.09
C ILE A 82 -17.95 -9.95 18.05
N VAL A 83 -17.49 -9.76 16.82
CA VAL A 83 -18.32 -9.67 15.62
C VAL A 83 -18.30 -11.04 14.94
N LYS A 84 -19.48 -11.66 14.81
CA LYS A 84 -19.66 -12.90 14.05
C LYS A 84 -20.37 -12.59 12.74
N LEU A 85 -19.75 -12.93 11.63
CA LEU A 85 -20.25 -12.70 10.29
C LEU A 85 -21.09 -13.90 9.82
N ASN A 86 -22.07 -13.64 8.95
CA ASN A 86 -22.93 -14.67 8.37
C ASN A 86 -22.19 -15.72 7.54
N CYS A 87 -20.98 -15.41 7.06
CA CYS A 87 -20.10 -16.31 6.33
C CYS A 87 -19.28 -17.26 7.24
N GLY A 88 -19.54 -17.27 8.55
CA GLY A 88 -18.85 -18.14 9.52
C GLY A 88 -17.50 -17.59 10.03
N ARG A 89 -17.04 -16.45 9.51
CA ARG A 89 -15.89 -15.71 10.02
C ARG A 89 -16.24 -14.90 11.26
N ALA A 90 -15.26 -14.63 12.11
CA ALA A 90 -15.42 -13.76 13.26
C ALA A 90 -14.13 -12.98 13.53
N PHE A 91 -14.26 -11.80 14.12
CA PHE A 91 -13.16 -11.01 14.62
C PHE A 91 -13.56 -10.32 15.93
N THR A 92 -12.55 -9.94 16.71
CA THR A 92 -12.76 -9.22 17.97
C THR A 92 -12.35 -7.76 17.78
N ILE A 93 -13.22 -6.83 18.18
CA ILE A 93 -12.87 -5.41 18.25
C ILE A 93 -12.06 -5.21 19.54
N LEU A 94 -10.76 -4.94 19.40
CA LEU A 94 -9.87 -4.68 20.54
C LEU A 94 -10.09 -3.27 21.08
N SER A 95 -10.11 -2.29 20.19
CA SER A 95 -10.40 -0.88 20.47
C SER A 95 -10.98 -0.20 19.24
N GLY A 96 -11.70 0.89 19.45
CA GLY A 96 -12.21 1.71 18.35
C GLY A 96 -12.61 3.10 18.83
N THR A 97 -12.22 4.10 18.05
CA THR A 97 -12.58 5.51 18.22
C THR A 97 -13.07 6.05 16.87
N THR A 98 -13.43 7.33 16.81
CA THR A 98 -13.77 8.00 15.55
C THR A 98 -12.64 7.96 14.51
N ASP A 99 -11.39 7.80 14.95
CA ASP A 99 -10.21 7.94 14.08
C ASP A 99 -9.46 6.63 13.86
N THR A 100 -9.61 5.65 14.75
CA THR A 100 -8.88 4.37 14.68
C THR A 100 -9.75 3.19 15.02
N LEU A 101 -9.47 2.04 14.41
CA LEU A 101 -10.14 0.77 14.68
C LEU A 101 -9.09 -0.34 14.75
N ALA A 102 -9.00 -1.04 15.89
CA ALA A 102 -8.10 -2.17 16.07
C ALA A 102 -8.90 -3.47 16.20
N LEU A 103 -8.59 -4.45 15.36
CA LEU A 103 -9.29 -5.73 15.27
C LEU A 103 -8.30 -6.87 15.45
N ASN A 104 -8.72 -7.96 16.09
CA ASN A 104 -8.00 -9.23 16.07
C ASN A 104 -8.78 -10.25 15.24
N MET A 105 -8.11 -10.84 14.25
CA MET A 105 -8.64 -11.92 13.43
C MET A 105 -7.52 -12.90 13.11
N SER A 106 -7.75 -14.20 13.35
CA SER A 106 -6.77 -15.26 13.09
C SER A 106 -5.39 -15.00 13.71
N ASP A 107 -5.39 -14.61 14.99
CA ASP A 107 -4.19 -14.29 15.80
C ASP A 107 -3.35 -13.11 15.27
N LYS A 108 -3.90 -12.33 14.33
CA LYS A 108 -3.28 -11.11 13.81
C LYS A 108 -4.09 -9.90 14.23
N THR A 109 -3.37 -8.88 14.71
CA THR A 109 -3.96 -7.58 15.01
C THR A 109 -3.84 -6.65 13.80
N TYR A 110 -4.98 -6.15 13.34
CA TYR A 110 -5.09 -5.19 12.26
C TYR A 110 -5.46 -3.83 12.83
N TYR A 111 -4.83 -2.78 12.34
CA TYR A 111 -5.09 -1.41 12.76
C TYR A 111 -5.50 -0.59 11.55
N PHE A 112 -6.71 -0.05 11.61
CA PHE A 112 -7.26 0.81 10.59
C PHE A 112 -7.33 2.25 11.10
N TYR A 113 -7.24 3.19 10.16
CA TYR A 113 -7.21 4.62 10.42
C TYR A 113 -8.20 5.34 9.52
N LYS A 114 -8.91 6.32 10.04
CA LYS A 114 -9.81 7.17 9.23
C LYS A 114 -9.04 8.02 8.22
N ASP A 115 -7.83 8.42 8.60
CA ASP A 115 -6.91 9.14 7.72
C ASP A 115 -5.97 8.18 6.99
N LYS A 116 -5.82 8.40 5.68
CA LYS A 116 -4.99 7.58 4.80
C LYS A 116 -3.51 7.75 5.11
N GLU A 117 -3.06 8.96 5.42
CA GLU A 117 -1.64 9.21 5.71
C GLU A 117 -1.21 8.48 6.98
N ASN A 118 -2.04 8.48 8.03
CA ASN A 118 -1.75 7.74 9.25
C ASN A 118 -1.57 6.23 9.04
N THR A 119 -2.42 5.58 8.24
CA THR A 119 -2.22 4.16 7.93
C THR A 119 -0.98 3.96 7.05
N PHE A 120 -0.73 4.84 6.08
CA PHE A 120 0.48 4.77 5.26
C PHE A 120 1.75 4.84 6.10
N ILE A 121 1.87 5.84 6.99
CA ILE A 121 3.02 6.00 7.89
C ILE A 121 3.18 4.78 8.80
N LYS A 122 2.09 4.27 9.37
CA LYS A 122 2.14 3.10 10.25
C LYS A 122 2.68 1.86 9.52
N GLU A 123 2.18 1.60 8.31
CA GLU A 123 2.62 0.48 7.50
C GLU A 123 4.05 0.68 6.98
N PHE A 124 4.41 1.91 6.58
CA PHE A 124 5.77 2.26 6.17
C PHE A 124 6.77 1.97 7.30
N ASN A 125 6.49 2.48 8.50
CA ASN A 125 7.37 2.29 9.65
C ASN A 125 7.48 0.82 10.06
N SER A 126 6.38 0.07 9.94
CA SER A 126 6.37 -1.37 10.21
C SER A 126 7.21 -2.15 9.18
N TYR A 127 7.12 -1.79 7.90
CA TYR A 127 7.81 -2.47 6.82
C TYR A 127 9.32 -2.20 6.83
N PHE A 128 9.72 -0.93 6.89
CA PHE A 128 11.12 -0.51 6.84
C PHE A 128 11.82 -0.52 8.21
N LYS A 129 11.08 -0.74 9.30
CA LYS A 129 11.60 -0.75 10.69
C LYS A 129 12.24 0.58 11.13
N GLU A 130 11.87 1.68 10.48
CA GLU A 130 12.30 3.04 10.81
C GLU A 130 11.19 4.05 10.46
N SER A 131 11.27 5.29 10.95
CA SER A 131 10.25 6.29 10.58
C SER A 131 10.43 6.76 9.14
N LYS A 132 9.33 7.06 8.43
CA LYS A 132 9.36 7.66 7.09
C LYS A 132 10.33 8.85 6.98
N HIS A 133 10.31 9.73 7.98
CA HIS A 133 11.16 10.92 7.99
C HIS A 133 12.66 10.59 8.11
N ILE A 134 13.02 9.62 8.95
CA ILE A 134 14.40 9.16 9.08
C ILE A 134 14.86 8.48 7.78
N PHE A 135 14.02 7.61 7.22
CA PHE A 135 14.28 6.94 5.94
C PHE A 135 14.56 7.94 4.82
N GLU A 136 13.71 8.96 4.70
CA GLU A 136 13.83 10.03 3.71
C GLU A 136 15.11 10.85 3.91
N THR A 137 15.44 11.18 5.16
CA THR A 137 16.66 11.94 5.49
C THR A 137 17.91 11.15 5.11
N ASN A 138 18.01 9.89 5.55
CA ASN A 138 19.14 9.01 5.25
C ASN A 138 19.31 8.80 3.73
N THR A 139 18.19 8.57 3.03
CA THR A 139 18.18 8.39 1.58
C THR A 139 18.69 9.65 0.86
N ASN A 140 18.20 10.83 1.25
CA ASN A 140 18.61 12.11 0.67
C ASN A 140 20.10 12.41 0.90
N GLU A 141 20.64 12.07 2.07
CA GLU A 141 22.07 12.23 2.36
C GLU A 141 22.94 11.37 1.44
N LEU A 142 22.56 10.10 1.27
CA LEU A 142 23.28 9.20 0.39
C LEU A 142 23.20 9.65 -1.08
N LEU A 143 22.00 10.05 -1.53
CA LEU A 143 21.78 10.51 -2.90
C LEU A 143 22.68 11.67 -3.28
N LYS A 144 22.94 12.64 -2.39
CA LYS A 144 23.78 13.82 -2.70
C LYS A 144 25.12 13.45 -3.32
N THR A 145 25.70 12.31 -2.94
CA THR A 145 26.99 11.83 -3.47
C THR A 145 26.91 11.28 -4.89
N LYS A 146 25.71 10.95 -5.35
CA LYS A 146 25.39 10.37 -6.66
C LYS A 146 24.87 11.41 -7.66
N LYS A 147 24.63 12.65 -7.24
CA LYS A 147 24.13 13.71 -8.12
C LYS A 147 25.15 14.01 -9.21
N ILE A 148 24.70 14.02 -10.46
CA ILE A 148 25.51 14.45 -11.60
C ILE A 148 24.90 15.67 -12.30
N THR A 149 25.76 16.38 -13.03
CA THR A 149 25.34 17.44 -13.95
C THR A 149 25.04 16.84 -15.32
N PHE A 150 24.37 17.61 -16.19
CA PHE A 150 24.16 17.23 -17.58
C PHE A 150 25.48 17.02 -18.35
N GLN A 151 26.52 17.81 -18.04
CA GLN A 151 27.86 17.60 -18.61
C GLN A 151 28.40 16.22 -18.22
N LYS A 152 28.32 15.86 -16.93
CA LYS A 152 28.80 14.55 -16.48
C LYS A 152 27.99 13.41 -17.10
N LEU A 153 26.68 13.58 -17.26
CA LEU A 153 25.84 12.62 -17.98
C LEU A 153 26.39 12.38 -19.40
N THR A 154 26.70 13.44 -20.14
CA THR A 154 27.27 13.36 -21.50
C THR A 154 28.62 12.65 -21.52
N GLU A 155 29.48 12.87 -20.53
CA GLU A 155 30.75 12.13 -20.40
C GLU A 155 30.52 10.62 -20.22
N LEU A 156 29.52 10.22 -19.44
CA LEU A 156 29.25 8.80 -19.16
C LEU A 156 28.85 8.02 -20.42
N PHE A 157 28.22 8.68 -21.40
CA PHE A 157 27.93 8.09 -22.72
C PHE A 157 29.19 7.72 -23.51
N ASN A 158 30.36 8.26 -23.16
CA ASN A 158 31.63 7.97 -23.82
C ASN A 158 32.51 7.01 -23.02
N THR A 159 32.00 6.44 -21.92
CA THR A 159 32.77 5.49 -21.10
C THR A 159 32.58 4.05 -21.57
N GLN A 160 33.54 3.19 -21.24
CA GLN A 160 33.46 1.75 -21.52
C GLN A 160 32.72 0.96 -20.44
N GLU A 161 32.39 1.62 -19.33
CA GLU A 161 31.71 0.99 -18.19
C GLU A 161 30.19 1.02 -18.37
N THR A 162 29.50 0.05 -17.77
CA THR A 162 28.05 0.12 -17.66
C THR A 162 27.69 1.15 -16.59
N ASN A 163 26.87 2.13 -16.95
CA ASN A 163 26.41 3.18 -16.03
C ASN A 163 24.89 3.18 -15.93
N TYR A 164 24.39 3.47 -14.73
CA TYR A 164 22.97 3.49 -14.42
C TYR A 164 22.57 4.87 -13.92
N ILE A 165 21.81 5.60 -14.72
CA ILE A 165 21.41 6.97 -14.41
C ILE A 165 19.95 6.99 -14.00
N TYR A 166 19.68 7.16 -12.72
CA TYR A 166 18.33 7.43 -12.24
C TYR A 166 17.92 8.86 -12.62
N VAL A 167 16.87 8.98 -13.43
CA VAL A 167 16.28 10.28 -13.75
C VAL A 167 15.12 10.53 -12.80
N LYS A 168 15.33 11.45 -11.88
CA LYS A 168 14.34 11.80 -10.84
C LYS A 168 13.23 12.65 -11.46
N PRO A 169 11.95 12.21 -11.40
CA PRO A 169 10.82 12.96 -11.94
C PRO A 169 10.60 14.29 -11.19
N ASN A 170 9.81 15.19 -11.77
CA ASN A 170 9.57 16.51 -11.17
C ASN A 170 8.62 16.40 -9.96
N SER A 171 7.65 15.49 -10.04
CA SER A 171 6.88 15.06 -8.89
C SER A 171 7.38 13.71 -8.39
N CYS A 172 7.49 13.55 -7.07
CA CYS A 172 7.95 12.31 -6.45
C CYS A 172 7.01 11.92 -5.31
N ASP A 173 6.52 10.70 -5.38
CA ASP A 173 5.84 10.05 -4.27
C ASP A 173 6.83 9.22 -3.44
N TYR A 174 6.30 8.37 -2.57
CA TYR A 174 7.12 7.50 -1.72
C TYR A 174 7.93 6.47 -2.51
N LYS A 175 7.55 6.15 -3.76
CA LYS A 175 8.25 5.17 -4.58
C LYS A 175 9.62 5.67 -4.98
N CYS A 176 9.75 6.97 -5.24
CA CYS A 176 11.04 7.61 -5.45
C CYS A 176 11.99 7.33 -4.29
N MET A 177 11.54 7.52 -3.05
CA MET A 177 12.38 7.29 -1.87
C MET A 177 12.86 5.83 -1.81
N ILE A 178 12.01 4.86 -2.16
CA ILE A 178 12.37 3.44 -2.19
C ILE A 178 13.39 3.12 -3.28
N ILE A 179 13.22 3.70 -4.47
CA ILE A 179 14.18 3.56 -5.58
C ILE A 179 15.53 4.17 -5.17
N GLU A 180 15.48 5.38 -4.64
CA GLU A 180 16.63 6.18 -4.24
C GLU A 180 17.44 5.52 -3.12
N SER A 181 16.78 4.91 -2.13
CA SER A 181 17.46 4.20 -1.04
C SER A 181 18.25 2.99 -1.54
N LYS A 182 17.79 2.38 -2.65
CA LYS A 182 18.46 1.27 -3.31
C LYS A 182 19.55 1.70 -4.29
N LEU A 183 19.58 2.96 -4.73
CA LEU A 183 20.53 3.41 -5.77
C LEU A 183 22.00 3.13 -5.41
N ASN A 184 22.34 3.19 -4.12
CA ASN A 184 23.69 2.95 -3.62
C ASN A 184 24.11 1.47 -3.63
N THR A 185 23.18 0.53 -3.81
CA THR A 185 23.52 -0.90 -3.97
C THR A 185 24.00 -1.21 -5.39
N LEU A 186 23.82 -0.27 -6.33
CA LEU A 186 24.20 -0.40 -7.72
C LEU A 186 25.54 0.31 -7.95
N GLU A 187 26.52 -0.44 -8.47
CA GLU A 187 27.80 0.10 -8.92
C GLU A 187 27.60 1.00 -10.15
N ASN A 188 28.44 2.03 -10.29
CA ASN A 188 28.34 3.01 -11.38
C ASN A 188 26.93 3.62 -11.57
N SER A 189 26.24 3.80 -10.43
CA SER A 189 24.96 4.47 -10.37
C SER A 189 25.12 5.97 -10.11
N TYR A 190 24.24 6.75 -10.73
CA TYR A 190 24.17 8.20 -10.62
C TYR A 190 22.71 8.65 -10.63
N TYR A 191 22.46 9.89 -10.23
CA TYR A 191 21.15 10.51 -10.37
C TYR A 191 21.23 11.91 -10.97
N ILE A 192 20.21 12.28 -11.74
CA ILE A 192 19.99 13.63 -12.28
C ILE A 192 18.52 14.01 -12.12
N ASP A 193 18.25 15.26 -11.80
CA ASP A 193 16.87 15.77 -11.77
C ASP A 193 16.37 15.95 -13.22
N ASN A 194 15.14 15.57 -13.53
CA ASN A 194 14.55 15.69 -14.88
C ASN A 194 14.72 17.11 -15.45
N LYS A 195 14.44 18.14 -14.64
CA LYS A 195 14.61 19.56 -14.98
C LYS A 195 16.04 20.00 -15.32
N ASP A 196 17.06 19.22 -14.94
CA ASP A 196 18.47 19.55 -15.18
C ASP A 196 18.95 18.98 -16.54
N ILE A 197 18.12 18.23 -17.26
CA ILE A 197 18.40 17.70 -18.60
C ILE A 197 17.99 18.74 -19.64
N THR A 198 18.97 19.24 -20.40
CA THR A 198 18.76 20.35 -21.36
C THR A 198 18.72 19.93 -22.82
N ASP A 199 19.08 18.68 -23.13
CA ASP A 199 19.11 18.13 -24.50
C ASP A 199 18.60 16.68 -24.51
N PHE A 200 17.73 16.38 -25.46
CA PHE A 200 17.01 15.12 -25.64
C PHE A 200 17.74 14.15 -26.56
N THR A 201 18.92 14.50 -27.10
CA THR A 201 19.71 13.64 -27.98
C THR A 201 19.96 12.25 -27.38
N TYR A 202 20.02 12.17 -26.05
CA TYR A 202 20.29 10.94 -25.30
C TYR A 202 19.05 10.29 -24.68
N ILE A 203 17.92 10.99 -24.65
CA ILE A 203 16.70 10.59 -23.94
C ILE A 203 15.50 11.09 -24.72
N ASN A 204 14.62 10.18 -25.14
CA ASN A 204 13.37 10.53 -25.79
C ASN A 204 12.57 11.53 -24.94
N GLU A 205 12.23 12.69 -25.52
CA GLU A 205 11.46 13.77 -24.88
C GLU A 205 10.12 13.27 -24.30
N GLU A 206 9.45 12.33 -24.98
CA GLU A 206 8.22 11.71 -24.49
C GLU A 206 8.44 10.99 -23.16
N LYS A 207 9.65 10.46 -22.91
CA LYS A 207 9.93 9.77 -21.66
C LYS A 207 9.98 10.72 -20.47
N LEU A 208 10.52 11.91 -20.67
CA LEU A 208 10.62 12.96 -19.66
C LEU A 208 9.24 13.59 -19.35
N LYS A 209 8.29 13.51 -20.30
CA LYS A 209 6.90 13.99 -20.13
C LYS A 209 6.02 13.07 -19.29
N LYS A 210 6.34 11.77 -19.17
CA LYS A 210 5.51 10.81 -18.42
C LYS A 210 5.54 11.00 -16.90
N ASP A 211 6.43 11.85 -16.37
CA ASP A 211 6.62 12.13 -14.94
C ASP A 211 6.66 10.86 -14.06
N LEU A 212 7.32 9.82 -14.58
CA LEU A 212 7.58 8.55 -13.89
C LEU A 212 9.10 8.38 -13.70
N PRO A 213 9.52 7.76 -12.59
CA PRO A 213 10.93 7.44 -12.38
C PRO A 213 11.41 6.42 -13.41
N PHE A 214 12.55 6.72 -14.05
CA PHE A 214 13.18 5.80 -14.99
C PHE A 214 14.70 5.84 -14.88
N PHE A 215 15.34 4.80 -15.41
CA PHE A 215 16.78 4.70 -15.51
C PHE A 215 17.20 4.83 -16.97
N ILE A 216 18.30 5.52 -17.21
CA ILE A 216 19.07 5.39 -18.44
C ILE A 216 20.18 4.38 -18.12
N ILE A 217 20.23 3.31 -18.91
CA ILE A 217 21.26 2.28 -18.80
C ILE A 217 22.18 2.48 -20.00
N ILE A 218 23.41 2.89 -19.71
CA ILE A 218 24.44 3.13 -20.72
C ILE A 218 25.32 1.89 -20.74
N THR A 219 25.31 1.16 -21.85
CA THR A 219 26.16 -0.01 -22.09
C THR A 219 26.94 0.20 -23.38
N ASN A 220 28.27 0.06 -23.32
CA ASN A 220 29.09 0.04 -24.52
C ASN A 220 29.26 -1.41 -25.00
N THR A 221 28.78 -1.74 -26.20
CA THR A 221 28.83 -3.11 -26.72
C THR A 221 30.14 -3.49 -27.40
N GLY A 222 31.17 -2.65 -27.31
CA GLY A 222 32.43 -2.87 -28.01
C GLY A 222 32.29 -2.60 -29.52
N SER A 223 33.42 -2.33 -30.18
CA SER A 223 33.43 -1.87 -31.57
C SER A 223 33.09 -3.01 -32.54
N TYR A 224 32.08 -2.82 -33.38
CA TYR A 224 31.96 -3.53 -34.66
C TYR A 224 32.44 -2.56 -35.75
N TYR A 225 33.51 -2.91 -36.48
CA TYR A 225 34.14 -2.06 -37.51
C TYR A 225 34.72 -0.71 -37.05
N GLY A 226 35.22 -0.60 -35.81
CA GLY A 226 35.95 0.59 -35.36
C GLY A 226 35.09 1.82 -35.09
N GLN A 227 33.76 1.69 -35.08
CA GLN A 227 32.84 2.66 -34.49
C GLN A 227 32.47 2.19 -33.09
N GLU A 228 32.76 3.00 -32.07
CA GLU A 228 32.26 2.81 -30.71
C GLU A 228 30.76 3.12 -30.73
N ASN A 229 29.93 2.10 -30.52
CA ASN A 229 28.48 2.27 -30.43
C ASN A 229 28.08 2.20 -28.97
N THR A 230 27.79 3.37 -28.39
CA THR A 230 27.12 3.45 -27.08
C THR A 230 25.66 3.12 -27.28
N ILE A 231 25.19 2.05 -26.64
CA ILE A 231 23.76 1.74 -26.56
C ILE A 231 23.24 2.32 -25.26
N SER A 232 22.25 3.20 -25.36
CA SER A 232 21.48 3.64 -24.20
C SER A 232 20.07 3.12 -24.29
N THR A 233 19.67 2.35 -23.30
CA THR A 233 18.26 1.99 -23.10
C THR A 233 17.70 2.82 -21.95
N SER A 234 16.40 3.05 -21.95
CA SER A 234 15.75 3.65 -20.78
C SER A 234 14.59 2.80 -20.30
N LYS A 235 14.59 2.49 -19.00
CA LYS A 235 13.66 1.56 -18.37
C LYS A 235 12.89 2.26 -17.27
N TYR A 236 11.57 2.27 -17.37
CA TYR A 236 10.70 2.73 -16.28
C TYR A 236 10.73 1.78 -15.10
N ILE A 237 10.69 2.34 -13.90
CA ILE A 237 10.52 1.54 -12.70
C ILE A 237 9.06 1.57 -12.27
N GLU A 238 8.40 0.42 -12.40
CA GLU A 238 7.04 0.20 -11.95
C GLU A 238 7.05 -0.92 -10.90
N PHE A 239 6.65 -0.57 -9.69
CA PHE A 239 6.39 -1.55 -8.64
C PHE A 239 5.15 -1.14 -7.83
N LYS A 240 4.64 -2.12 -7.09
CA LYS A 240 3.43 -2.00 -6.27
C LYS A 240 3.79 -1.99 -4.80
N GLY A 241 3.05 -1.22 -4.01
CA GLY A 241 3.25 -1.12 -2.57
C GLY A 241 4.67 -0.71 -2.21
N PHE A 242 5.27 -1.40 -1.25
CA PHE A 242 6.65 -1.23 -0.78
C PHE A 242 7.61 -2.30 -1.33
N GLN A 243 7.08 -3.30 -2.03
CA GLN A 243 7.86 -4.41 -2.56
C GLN A 243 8.52 -4.01 -3.86
N MET A 244 9.79 -3.66 -3.76
CA MET A 244 10.66 -3.48 -4.91
C MET A 244 11.79 -4.49 -4.82
N GLU A 245 12.01 -5.23 -5.92
CA GLU A 245 13.16 -6.12 -6.06
C GLU A 245 14.50 -5.35 -5.93
N ASP A 246 15.61 -6.07 -5.96
CA ASP A 246 16.91 -5.43 -6.09
C ASP A 246 16.99 -4.68 -7.43
N LEU A 247 17.58 -3.47 -7.42
CA LEU A 247 17.69 -2.63 -8.61
C LEU A 247 18.45 -3.34 -9.74
N LYS A 248 19.48 -4.12 -9.43
CA LYS A 248 20.25 -4.87 -10.43
C LYS A 248 19.39 -5.94 -11.09
N SER A 249 18.54 -6.63 -10.34
CA SER A 249 17.56 -7.59 -10.90
C SER A 249 16.59 -6.88 -11.83
N TYR A 250 16.01 -5.78 -11.35
CA TYR A 250 15.03 -5.00 -12.10
C TYR A 250 15.61 -4.46 -13.42
N LEU A 251 16.85 -3.96 -13.39
CA LEU A 251 17.51 -3.37 -14.55
C LEU A 251 18.16 -4.41 -15.48
N GLY A 252 18.58 -5.57 -14.94
CA GLY A 252 19.21 -6.67 -15.69
C GLY A 252 18.24 -7.73 -16.25
N GLY A 253 16.96 -7.69 -15.89
CA GLY A 253 15.91 -8.53 -16.47
C GLY A 253 15.68 -8.20 -17.95
N THR A 254 16.29 -9.01 -18.81
CA THR A 254 16.05 -9.27 -20.25
C THR A 254 15.38 -8.18 -21.09
N ASN A 255 16.14 -7.67 -22.05
CA ASN A 255 15.76 -7.27 -23.41
C ASN A 255 14.28 -7.48 -23.77
N GLU A 256 13.45 -6.47 -23.55
CA GLU A 256 12.49 -6.11 -24.57
C GLU A 256 13.11 -4.92 -25.32
N GLU A 257 13.69 -5.25 -26.47
CA GLU A 257 13.92 -4.30 -27.54
C GLU A 257 12.57 -3.67 -27.91
N GLU A 258 12.22 -2.55 -27.29
CA GLU A 258 11.44 -1.55 -28.00
C GLU A 258 12.42 -0.74 -28.84
N ASN A 259 12.75 -1.31 -30.00
CA ASN A 259 13.20 -0.52 -31.14
C ASN A 259 12.10 0.49 -31.46
N ASN A 260 12.39 1.77 -31.25
CA ASN A 260 11.95 2.90 -32.07
C ASN A 260 12.78 4.13 -31.76
#